data_AF-A0A2P2JWE4-F1
#
_entry.id   AF-A0A2P2JWE4-F1
#
_cell.length_a   1.000
_cell.length_b   1.000
_cell.length_c   1.000
_cell.angle_alpha   90.00
_cell.angle_beta   90.00
_cell.angle_gamma   90.00
#
_symmetry.space_group_name_H-M   'P 1'
#
loop_
_entity.id
_entity.type
_entity.pdbx_description
1 polymer ?
#
loop_
_entity_poly.entity_id
_entity_poly.type
_entity_poly.pdbx_seq_one_letter_code
_entity_poly.pdbx_strand_id
1 'polypeptide(L)'
;MPVRVVESSAPSQVSGANSGSTFPPVCTLLSVGQAFSGTQNVSSLQKDEAWRVNVRIQGCDLDHGYLCGTMEALNVPMADTPVITFWEGEIVDGTNYTFFTGNWEATPEDDIRHWTKFPSFSPFLGQVEVDGGKSLDLSNYPYIFMVIFTEL
;
A
#
# COMPACT_ATOMS: atom_id res chain seq x y z
N MET A 1 18.50 37.04 44.09
CA MET A 1 18.21 35.67 44.57
C MET A 1 19.30 34.76 44.02
N PRO A 2 19.92 33.87 44.81
CA PRO A 2 21.14 33.18 44.43
C PRO A 2 20.88 31.99 43.50
N VAL A 3 21.84 31.76 42.60
CA VAL A 3 21.95 30.58 41.74
C VAL A 3 22.19 29.34 42.61
N ARG A 4 21.41 28.28 42.41
CA ARG A 4 21.71 26.93 42.92
C ARG A 4 22.03 26.02 41.73
N VAL A 5 23.26 25.53 41.71
CA VAL A 5 23.67 24.34 40.95
C VAL A 5 23.27 23.13 41.77
N VAL A 6 22.63 22.13 41.16
CA VAL A 6 22.52 20.77 41.70
C VAL A 6 22.85 19.76 40.61
N GLU A 7 23.51 18.72 41.09
CA GLU A 7 24.37 17.73 40.46
C GLU A 7 23.70 16.77 39.48
N SER A 8 24.58 16.17 38.70
CA SER A 8 24.38 15.08 37.74
C SER A 8 23.58 13.89 38.26
N SER A 9 22.69 13.39 37.41
CA SER A 9 22.29 11.99 37.40
C SER A 9 22.02 11.57 35.96
N ALA A 10 22.96 10.79 35.40
CA ALA A 10 22.72 10.07 34.16
C ALA A 10 21.77 8.89 34.45
N PRO A 11 20.79 8.61 33.58
CA PRO A 11 20.24 7.27 33.48
C PRO A 11 20.74 6.62 32.19
N SER A 12 21.56 5.60 32.41
CA SER A 12 21.48 4.27 31.79
C SER A 12 21.18 4.18 30.30
N GLN A 13 22.20 3.78 29.56
CA GLN A 13 22.04 3.11 28.27
C GLN A 13 21.04 1.96 28.40
N VAL A 14 19.90 2.09 27.74
CA VAL A 14 19.08 0.95 27.33
C VAL A 14 19.55 0.58 25.93
N SER A 15 20.45 -0.39 25.88
CA SER A 15 20.60 -1.25 24.73
C SER A 15 19.29 -2.02 24.56
N GLY A 16 18.56 -1.77 23.48
CA GLY A 16 17.27 -2.43 23.25
C GLY A 16 16.85 -2.28 21.79
N ALA A 17 17.11 -3.35 21.03
CA ALA A 17 16.58 -3.69 19.71
C ALA A 17 16.63 -2.59 18.64
N ASN A 18 17.52 -2.78 17.65
CA ASN A 18 17.23 -2.31 16.29
C ASN A 18 15.90 -2.95 15.90
N SER A 19 14.81 -2.20 15.99
CA SER A 19 13.63 -2.42 15.17
C SER A 19 14.12 -2.29 13.74
N GLY A 20 14.48 -3.42 13.13
CA GLY A 20 14.82 -3.47 11.72
C GLY A 20 13.64 -2.86 11.00
N SER A 21 13.83 -1.66 10.47
CA SER A 21 12.80 -0.98 9.74
C SER A 21 12.51 -1.80 8.49
N THR A 22 11.39 -2.50 8.49
CA THR A 22 10.90 -3.34 7.40
C THR A 22 10.40 -2.47 6.26
N PHE A 23 11.24 -1.53 5.78
CA PHE A 23 10.85 -0.69 4.66
C PHE A 23 10.85 -1.53 3.38
N PRO A 24 9.89 -1.32 2.48
CA PRO A 24 9.94 -1.90 1.17
C PRO A 24 11.26 -1.48 0.48
N PRO A 25 11.83 -2.33 -0.39
CA PRO A 25 13.08 -2.03 -1.06
C PRO A 25 12.96 -0.74 -1.88
N VAL A 26 14.05 0.03 -1.99
CA VAL A 26 14.08 1.31 -2.74
C VAL A 26 13.58 1.07 -4.16
N CYS A 27 12.34 1.51 -4.43
CA CYS A 27 11.65 1.25 -5.68
C CYS A 27 11.55 2.54 -6.49
N THR A 28 12.37 2.68 -7.52
CA THR A 28 12.34 3.87 -8.41
C THR A 28 11.00 4.04 -9.13
N LEU A 29 10.22 2.95 -9.24
CA LEU A 29 8.89 2.96 -9.86
C LEU A 29 7.80 3.57 -8.96
N LEU A 30 8.00 3.66 -7.64
CA LEU A 30 7.06 4.30 -6.71
C LEU A 30 7.45 5.75 -6.36
N SER A 31 8.09 6.45 -7.30
CA SER A 31 8.49 7.84 -7.12
C SER A 31 7.47 8.83 -7.67
N VAL A 32 7.42 10.02 -7.08
CA VAL A 32 6.55 11.12 -7.55
C VAL A 32 6.87 11.45 -9.01
N GLY A 33 5.83 11.59 -9.82
CA GLY A 33 5.92 11.86 -11.25
C GLY A 33 5.97 10.61 -12.13
N GLN A 34 6.16 9.42 -11.57
CA GLN A 34 6.04 8.17 -12.32
C GLN A 34 4.63 8.03 -12.89
N ALA A 35 4.57 7.52 -14.12
CA ALA A 35 3.35 7.32 -14.86
C ALA A 35 3.29 5.92 -15.45
N PHE A 36 2.12 5.32 -15.37
CA PHE A 36 1.85 3.98 -15.85
C PHE A 36 0.66 4.04 -16.81
N SER A 37 0.71 3.25 -17.88
CA SER A 37 -0.41 3.09 -18.80
C SER A 37 -0.74 1.62 -18.94
N GLY A 38 -2.02 1.30 -18.93
CA GLY A 38 -2.51 -0.07 -19.07
C GLY A 38 -3.98 -0.10 -19.45
N THR A 39 -4.61 -1.23 -19.15
CA THR A 39 -6.03 -1.46 -19.41
C THR A 39 -6.71 -2.02 -18.19
N GLN A 40 -7.92 -1.57 -17.91
CA GLN A 40 -8.82 -2.21 -16.97
C GLN A 40 -9.82 -3.05 -17.75
N ASN A 41 -9.90 -4.34 -17.41
CA ASN A 41 -10.77 -5.31 -18.06
C ASN A 41 -11.89 -5.69 -17.08
N VAL A 42 -13.13 -5.62 -17.55
CA VAL A 42 -14.32 -6.11 -16.84
C VAL A 42 -14.95 -7.20 -17.68
N SER A 43 -14.81 -8.44 -17.22
CA SER A 43 -15.47 -9.60 -17.81
C SER A 43 -16.72 -9.94 -17.02
N SER A 44 -17.86 -9.98 -17.69
CA SER A 44 -19.13 -10.51 -17.17
C SER A 44 -19.60 -11.68 -18.02
N LEU A 45 -20.58 -12.46 -17.54
CA LEU A 45 -21.15 -13.57 -18.32
C LEU A 45 -21.73 -13.15 -19.69
N GLN A 46 -22.00 -11.85 -19.89
CA GLN A 46 -22.66 -11.34 -21.09
C GLN A 46 -21.78 -10.44 -21.95
N LYS A 47 -20.70 -9.88 -21.40
CA LYS A 47 -19.88 -8.89 -22.11
C LYS A 47 -18.49 -8.77 -21.48
N ASP A 48 -17.50 -8.70 -22.38
CA ASP A 48 -16.13 -8.28 -22.05
C ASP A 48 -15.96 -6.81 -22.44
N GLU A 49 -15.57 -5.99 -21.48
CA GLU A 49 -15.25 -4.59 -21.67
C GLU A 49 -13.82 -4.32 -21.23
N ALA A 50 -13.13 -3.45 -21.97
CA ALA A 50 -11.79 -3.03 -21.64
C ALA A 50 -11.62 -1.55 -21.98
N TRP A 51 -11.04 -0.78 -21.07
CA TRP A 51 -10.72 0.62 -21.29
C TRP A 51 -9.29 0.94 -20.89
N ARG A 52 -8.71 1.97 -21.49
CA ARG A 52 -7.35 2.39 -21.21
C ARG A 52 -7.33 3.16 -19.89
N VAL A 53 -6.31 2.91 -19.08
CA VAL A 53 -6.08 3.61 -17.82
C VAL A 53 -4.68 4.20 -17.82
N ASN A 54 -4.56 5.46 -17.44
CA ASN A 54 -3.29 6.11 -17.16
C ASN A 54 -3.26 6.47 -15.66
N VAL A 55 -2.22 6.03 -14.95
CA VAL A 55 -2.01 6.30 -13.53
C VAL A 55 -0.80 7.20 -13.39
N ARG A 56 -0.87 8.21 -12.52
CA ARG A 56 0.27 9.05 -12.18
C ARG A 56 0.40 9.18 -10.68
N ILE A 57 1.60 8.92 -10.16
CA ILE A 57 1.93 9.13 -8.75
C ILE A 57 2.24 10.62 -8.54
N GLN A 58 1.58 11.25 -7.57
CA GLN A 58 1.71 12.67 -7.25
C GLN A 58 2.26 12.91 -5.83
N GLY A 59 1.95 12.01 -4.90
CA GLY A 59 2.48 12.01 -3.54
C GLY A 59 2.97 10.62 -3.14
N CYS A 60 4.01 10.57 -2.32
CA CYS A 60 4.58 9.33 -1.80
C CYS A 60 5.24 9.61 -0.45
N ASP A 61 4.84 8.87 0.57
CA ASP A 61 5.39 8.87 1.92
C ASP A 61 5.56 7.42 2.36
N LEU A 62 6.72 6.85 2.01
CA LEU A 62 7.02 5.45 2.27
C LEU A 62 7.15 5.13 3.77
N ASP A 63 7.47 6.13 4.60
CA ASP A 63 7.62 5.94 6.04
C ASP A 63 6.27 5.62 6.70
N HIS A 64 5.20 6.20 6.17
CA HIS A 64 3.81 5.93 6.58
C HIS A 64 3.08 4.97 5.64
N GLY A 65 3.78 4.36 4.68
CA GLY A 65 3.18 3.44 3.71
C GLY A 65 2.12 4.08 2.81
N TYR A 66 2.25 5.36 2.48
CA TYR A 66 1.24 6.12 1.74
C TYR A 66 1.71 6.53 0.34
N LEU A 67 0.79 6.51 -0.63
CA LEU A 67 0.95 7.08 -1.96
C LEU A 67 -0.38 7.63 -2.45
N CYS A 68 -0.32 8.63 -3.33
CA CYS A 68 -1.52 9.14 -3.96
C CYS A 68 -1.26 9.69 -5.35
N GLY A 69 -2.32 9.92 -6.10
CA GLY A 69 -2.23 10.54 -7.40
C GLY A 69 -3.53 10.50 -8.17
N THR A 70 -3.41 10.49 -9.50
CA THR A 70 -4.57 10.51 -10.39
C THR A 70 -4.64 9.27 -11.26
N MET A 71 -5.85 8.82 -11.51
CA MET A 71 -6.17 7.77 -12.47
C MET A 71 -7.08 8.37 -13.53
N GLU A 72 -6.68 8.26 -14.79
CA GLU A 72 -7.46 8.68 -15.95
C GLU A 72 -7.94 7.43 -16.69
N ALA A 73 -9.25 7.21 -16.72
CA ALA A 73 -9.90 6.17 -17.50
C ALA A 73 -10.41 6.73 -18.83
N LEU A 74 -9.89 6.21 -19.93
CA LEU A 74 -10.16 6.62 -21.31
C LEU A 74 -11.02 5.58 -22.03
N ASN A 75 -11.99 6.04 -22.81
CA ASN A 75 -12.93 5.19 -23.56
C ASN A 75 -13.76 4.27 -22.66
N VAL A 76 -14.12 4.76 -21.47
CA VAL A 76 -15.08 4.05 -20.59
C VAL A 76 -16.42 3.94 -21.34
N PRO A 77 -17.05 2.76 -21.40
CA PRO A 77 -18.34 2.61 -22.04
C PRO A 77 -19.36 3.62 -21.50
N MET A 78 -20.09 4.27 -22.40
CA MET A 78 -21.09 5.31 -22.08
C MET A 78 -20.55 6.63 -21.51
N ALA A 79 -19.23 6.85 -21.48
CA ALA A 79 -18.65 8.14 -21.12
C ALA A 79 -18.22 8.93 -22.37
N ASP A 80 -18.70 10.17 -22.50
CA ASP A 80 -18.34 11.07 -23.61
C ASP A 80 -16.94 11.70 -23.44
N THR A 81 -16.41 11.71 -22.21
CA THR A 81 -15.11 12.27 -21.86
C THR A 81 -14.34 11.33 -20.92
N PRO A 82 -13.00 11.46 -20.84
CA PRO A 82 -12.21 10.74 -19.84
C PRO A 82 -12.74 10.96 -18.43
N VAL A 83 -12.72 9.91 -17.61
CA VAL A 83 -13.02 9.99 -16.18
C VAL A 83 -11.70 10.09 -15.44
N ILE A 84 -11.50 11.17 -14.69
CA ILE A 84 -10.30 11.38 -13.90
C ILE A 84 -10.70 11.35 -12.42
N THR A 85 -10.08 10.44 -11.67
CA THR A 85 -10.26 10.33 -10.23
C THR A 85 -8.96 10.54 -9.50
N PHE A 86 -9.05 11.10 -8.29
CA PHE A 86 -7.96 11.07 -7.34
C PHE A 86 -7.99 9.72 -6.62
N TRP A 87 -6.80 9.16 -6.36
CA TRP A 87 -6.65 7.93 -5.61
C TRP A 87 -5.60 8.10 -4.52
N GLU A 88 -5.82 7.36 -3.45
CA GLU A 88 -4.87 7.15 -2.37
C GLU A 88 -4.58 5.66 -2.27
N GLY A 89 -3.42 5.32 -1.72
CA GLY A 89 -2.95 3.95 -1.63
C GLY A 89 -2.13 3.69 -0.38
N GLU A 90 -2.30 2.48 0.13
CA GLU A 90 -1.70 1.97 1.36
C GLU A 90 -0.74 0.83 0.98
N ILE A 91 0.54 0.97 1.34
CA ILE A 91 1.57 -0.06 1.14
C ILE A 91 1.50 -1.06 2.28
N VAL A 92 1.30 -2.33 1.93
CA VAL A 92 1.32 -3.41 2.90
C VAL A 92 2.77 -3.68 3.32
N ASP A 93 3.08 -3.37 4.58
CA ASP A 93 4.42 -3.49 5.18
C ASP A 93 4.43 -4.26 6.51
N GLY A 94 3.25 -4.72 6.96
CA GLY A 94 3.07 -5.44 8.22
C GLY A 94 3.11 -4.55 9.47
N THR A 95 3.41 -3.26 9.32
CA THR A 95 3.56 -2.29 10.42
C THR A 95 2.48 -1.21 10.37
N ASN A 96 2.43 -0.44 9.28
CA ASN A 96 1.41 0.57 9.01
C ASN A 96 0.14 -0.10 8.47
N TYR A 97 0.30 -0.99 7.50
CA TYR A 97 -0.81 -1.68 6.84
C TYR A 97 -0.55 -3.18 6.69
N THR A 98 -1.62 -3.97 6.80
CA THR A 98 -1.59 -5.43 6.73
C THR A 98 -2.36 -5.92 5.51
N PHE A 99 -2.34 -7.22 5.24
CA PHE A 99 -3.15 -7.80 4.16
C PHE A 99 -4.65 -7.82 4.48
N PHE A 100 -5.04 -7.54 5.73
CA PHE A 100 -6.43 -7.29 6.09
C PHE A 100 -6.73 -5.80 6.07
N THR A 101 -7.68 -5.45 5.23
CA THR A 101 -8.00 -4.08 4.86
C THR A 101 -8.75 -3.36 5.98
N GLY A 102 -9.69 -4.04 6.64
CA GLY A 102 -10.42 -3.52 7.81
C GLY A 102 -11.34 -2.32 7.55
N ASN A 103 -11.47 -1.88 6.30
CA ASN A 103 -12.25 -0.74 5.83
C ASN A 103 -13.08 -1.14 4.59
N TRP A 104 -13.94 -0.22 4.12
CA TRP A 104 -14.74 -0.38 2.89
C TRP A 104 -15.57 -1.66 2.82
N GLU A 105 -16.05 -2.13 3.99
CA GLU A 105 -16.82 -3.37 4.13
C GLU A 105 -16.08 -4.65 3.69
N ALA A 106 -14.76 -4.58 3.48
CA ALA A 106 -13.93 -5.73 3.15
C ALA A 106 -13.76 -6.63 4.38
N THR A 107 -14.18 -7.89 4.24
CA THR A 107 -13.94 -8.93 5.25
C THR A 107 -12.56 -9.58 5.03
N PRO A 108 -11.95 -10.18 6.07
CA PRO A 108 -10.72 -10.97 5.90
C PRO A 108 -10.84 -12.05 4.82
N GLU A 109 -12.03 -12.66 4.68
CA GLU A 109 -12.30 -13.64 3.64
C GLU A 109 -12.31 -13.02 2.23
N ASP A 110 -12.84 -11.81 2.09
CA ASP A 110 -12.78 -11.06 0.83
C ASP A 110 -11.34 -10.65 0.50
N ASP A 111 -10.57 -10.21 1.49
CA ASP A 111 -9.16 -9.86 1.33
C ASP A 111 -8.35 -11.08 0.84
N ILE A 112 -8.47 -12.23 1.51
CA ILE A 112 -7.82 -13.47 1.09
C ILE A 112 -8.23 -13.86 -0.34
N ARG A 113 -9.52 -13.74 -0.68
CA ARG A 113 -10.01 -14.05 -2.03
C ARG A 113 -9.40 -13.14 -3.10
N HIS A 114 -9.09 -11.89 -2.78
CA HIS A 114 -8.43 -10.97 -3.69
C HIS A 114 -6.93 -11.21 -3.78
N TRP A 115 -6.25 -11.33 -2.64
CA TRP A 115 -4.80 -11.52 -2.60
C TRP A 115 -4.34 -12.83 -3.23
N THR A 116 -5.13 -13.91 -3.08
CA THR A 116 -4.83 -15.23 -3.70
C THR A 116 -4.86 -15.23 -5.23
N LYS A 117 -5.37 -14.16 -5.88
CA LYS A 117 -5.26 -13.99 -7.34
C LYS A 117 -3.84 -13.67 -7.80
N PHE A 118 -2.96 -13.23 -6.90
CA PHE A 118 -1.56 -12.92 -7.19
C PHE A 118 -0.66 -14.09 -6.78
N PRO A 119 0.07 -14.74 -7.71
CA PRO A 119 1.00 -15.82 -7.35
C PRO A 119 2.11 -15.39 -6.38
N SER A 120 2.49 -14.11 -6.39
CA SER A 120 3.45 -13.53 -5.43
C SER A 120 2.92 -13.52 -4.00
N PHE A 121 1.61 -13.64 -3.77
CA PHE A 121 1.04 -13.71 -2.43
C PHE A 121 1.07 -15.13 -1.85
N SER A 122 1.09 -16.18 -2.68
CA SER A 122 0.92 -17.56 -2.24
C SER A 122 1.82 -18.01 -1.07
N PRO A 123 3.11 -17.60 -0.97
CA PRO A 123 3.97 -17.96 0.16
C PRO A 123 3.49 -17.42 1.52
N PHE A 124 2.64 -16.40 1.53
CA PHE A 124 2.24 -15.66 2.73
C PHE A 124 0.88 -16.08 3.28
N LEU A 125 0.06 -16.81 2.50
CA LEU A 125 -1.32 -17.13 2.85
C LEU A 125 -1.48 -17.66 4.28
N GLY A 126 -0.71 -18.68 4.67
CA GLY A 126 -0.84 -19.28 6.00
C GLY A 126 -0.48 -18.31 7.14
N GLN A 127 0.46 -17.40 6.94
CA GLN A 127 0.81 -16.40 7.95
C GLN A 127 -0.25 -15.29 8.00
N VAL A 128 -0.75 -14.87 6.83
CA VAL A 128 -1.81 -13.86 6.72
C VAL A 128 -3.10 -14.34 7.37
N GLU A 129 -3.47 -15.61 7.23
CA GLU A 129 -4.62 -16.19 7.94
C GLU A 129 -4.49 -16.14 9.47
N VAL A 130 -3.26 -16.15 9.99
CA VAL A 130 -2.99 -16.12 11.44
C VAL A 130 -3.01 -14.71 12.01
N ASP A 131 -2.35 -13.75 11.34
CA ASP A 131 -2.13 -12.41 11.92
C ASP A 131 -2.31 -11.24 10.94
N GLY A 132 -2.83 -11.48 9.74
CA GLY A 132 -2.96 -10.48 8.68
C GLY A 132 -1.63 -10.15 7.99
N GLY A 133 -0.54 -10.86 8.31
CA GLY A 133 0.79 -10.61 7.76
C GLY A 133 1.64 -9.67 8.61
N LYS A 134 1.26 -9.40 9.86
CA LYS A 134 1.99 -8.51 10.78
C LYS A 134 3.41 -9.01 11.10
N SER A 135 3.62 -10.31 11.06
CA SER A 135 4.94 -10.93 11.31
C SER A 135 5.75 -11.18 10.04
N LEU A 136 5.25 -10.77 8.87
CA LEU A 136 5.98 -10.95 7.60
C LEU A 136 7.10 -9.92 7.46
N ASP A 137 8.24 -10.37 6.96
CA ASP A 137 9.30 -9.50 6.47
C ASP A 137 9.19 -9.37 4.95
N LEU A 138 8.75 -8.19 4.49
CA LEU A 138 8.60 -7.87 3.07
C LEU A 138 9.77 -7.03 2.53
N SER A 139 10.76 -6.67 3.35
CA SER A 139 11.80 -5.69 3.00
C SER A 139 12.70 -6.11 1.83
N ASN A 140 12.87 -7.42 1.63
CA ASN A 140 13.67 -7.99 0.54
C ASN A 140 12.81 -8.73 -0.48
N TYR A 141 11.48 -8.58 -0.41
CA TYR A 141 10.58 -9.24 -1.35
C TYR A 141 10.51 -8.44 -2.67
N PRO A 142 10.55 -9.10 -3.84
CA PRO A 142 10.61 -8.41 -5.12
C PRO A 142 9.29 -7.73 -5.54
N TYR A 143 8.22 -7.89 -4.76
CA TYR A 143 6.91 -7.32 -5.04
C TYR A 143 6.47 -6.42 -3.89
N ILE A 144 5.82 -5.31 -4.24
CA ILE A 144 5.17 -4.42 -3.30
C ILE A 144 3.66 -4.60 -3.47
N PHE A 145 2.97 -4.88 -2.37
CA PHE A 145 1.51 -5.01 -2.34
C PHE A 145 0.91 -3.71 -1.85
N MET A 146 -0.17 -3.27 -2.49
CA MET A 146 -0.83 -2.01 -2.16
C MET A 146 -2.33 -2.17 -2.31
N VAL A 147 -3.09 -1.54 -1.41
CA VAL A 147 -4.52 -1.31 -1.57
C VAL A 147 -4.68 0.11 -2.12
N ILE A 148 -5.49 0.28 -3.16
CA ILE A 148 -5.75 1.60 -3.77
C ILE A 148 -7.25 1.85 -3.68
N PHE A 149 -7.61 3.05 -3.24
CA PHE A 149 -8.99 3.52 -3.18
C PHE A 149 -9.12 4.88 -3.87
N THR A 150 -10.25 5.08 -4.52
CA THR A 150 -10.58 6.31 -5.23
C THR A 150 -11.64 7.06 -4.46
N GLU A 151 -11.45 8.36 -4.25
CA GLU A 151 -12.53 9.24 -3.83
C GLU A 151 -13.39 9.58 -5.07
N LEU A 152 -14.70 9.37 -4.97
CA LEU A 152 -15.70 9.76 -5.97
C LEU A 152 -16.61 10.85 -5.42
#